data_AF-A0AAD7DRR0-F1
#
_entry.id   AF-A0AAD7DRR0-F1
#
_cell.length_a   1.000
_cell.length_b   1.000
_cell.length_c   1.000
_cell.angle_alpha   90.00
_cell.angle_beta   90.00
_cell.angle_gamma   90.00
#
_symmetry.space_group_name_H-M   'P 1'
#
loop_
_entity.id
_entity.type
_entity.pdbx_description
1 polymer ?
#
loop_
_entity_poly.entity_id
_entity_poly.type
_entity_poly.pdbx_seq_one_letter_code
_entity_poly.pdbx_strand_id
1 'polypeptide(L)'
;MFLETTPVVFAFASCSDSRDSSGYVLKMTAKRYFTAESASNHEGFSLLFAHCIGSHKEQWEPIIAQVFRLQKSKARHRRVREAWAFDWQNHGDASILNQKILGSRRQMAAHEWAATIAAFVRSPRMLGKRMVAIGHSAGAGTMVTSLKGLSISAIPYACIVLIEPTLAAPDMFHHYMAKGVPTSVATTLMRRDRWRSREEAHEWLKRRAPWKHWDPRVLRIFTEYGLADTPDGRVALKCDRRQEAMAFPDVEPHFDAVEELSRVSRDVPVHLVWATGSRLMYAYIPRASRI
;
A
#
# COMPACT_ATOMS: atom_id res chain seq x y z
N MET A 1 -6.12 -21.44 -9.66
CA MET A 1 -7.40 -20.78 -9.38
C MET A 1 -7.33 -19.42 -10.05
N PHE A 2 -8.25 -19.14 -10.96
CA PHE A 2 -8.33 -17.86 -11.64
C PHE A 2 -9.25 -16.93 -10.84
N LEU A 3 -8.77 -15.72 -10.57
CA LEU A 3 -9.59 -14.65 -9.98
C LEU A 3 -9.99 -13.70 -11.10
N GLU A 4 -11.26 -13.33 -11.12
CA GLU A 4 -11.74 -12.23 -11.93
C GLU A 4 -11.19 -10.93 -11.34
N THR A 5 -10.85 -9.98 -12.23
CA THR A 5 -10.33 -8.69 -11.81
C THR A 5 -11.05 -7.53 -12.48
N THR A 6 -11.23 -6.43 -11.74
CA THR A 6 -11.82 -5.20 -12.28
C THR A 6 -10.99 -4.00 -11.84
N PRO A 7 -10.40 -3.24 -12.78
CA PRO A 7 -9.69 -2.01 -12.45
C PRO A 7 -10.69 -0.90 -12.13
N VAL A 8 -10.31 -0.01 -11.21
CA VAL A 8 -11.16 1.06 -10.71
C VAL A 8 -10.30 2.30 -10.52
N VAL A 9 -10.83 3.42 -10.97
CA VAL A 9 -10.26 4.74 -10.71
C VAL A 9 -11.18 5.44 -9.71
N PHE A 10 -10.61 5.97 -8.64
CA PHE A 10 -11.32 6.67 -7.58
C PHE A 10 -10.69 8.04 -7.36
N ALA A 11 -11.50 9.09 -7.41
CA ALA A 11 -11.04 10.46 -7.17
C ALA A 11 -11.66 10.95 -5.86
N PHE A 12 -10.85 11.58 -5.03
CA PHE A 12 -11.31 12.21 -3.80
C PHE A 12 -10.52 13.50 -3.57
N ALA A 13 -11.24 14.59 -3.34
CA ALA A 13 -10.66 15.87 -3.02
C ALA A 13 -10.61 16.02 -1.49
N SER A 14 -9.46 15.74 -0.88
CA SER A 14 -9.30 15.78 0.58
C SER A 14 -9.33 17.21 1.17
N CYS A 15 -8.95 18.23 0.37
CA CYS A 15 -8.97 19.66 0.71
C CYS A 15 -8.93 20.54 -0.57
N SER A 16 -9.03 21.87 -0.44
CA SER A 16 -8.89 22.82 -1.57
C SER A 16 -7.60 22.64 -2.38
N ASP A 17 -6.50 22.23 -1.72
CA ASP A 17 -5.18 22.01 -2.35
C ASP A 17 -5.05 20.66 -3.10
N SER A 18 -6.09 19.82 -3.07
CA SER A 18 -6.16 18.61 -3.90
C SER A 18 -6.54 18.91 -5.36
N ARG A 19 -6.81 20.19 -5.67
CA ARG A 19 -7.09 20.71 -6.99
C ARG A 19 -5.90 21.51 -7.49
N ASP A 20 -5.46 21.27 -8.73
CA ASP A 20 -4.59 22.24 -9.41
C ASP A 20 -5.38 23.50 -9.81
N SER A 21 -4.69 24.49 -10.36
CA SER A 21 -5.33 25.73 -10.86
C SER A 21 -6.40 25.50 -11.94
N SER A 22 -6.50 24.28 -12.48
CA SER A 22 -7.54 23.84 -13.44
C SER A 22 -8.65 22.99 -12.81
N GLY A 23 -8.62 22.76 -11.50
CA GLY A 23 -9.64 21.98 -10.78
C GLY A 23 -9.42 20.46 -10.80
N TYR A 24 -8.28 19.96 -11.30
CA TYR A 24 -8.03 18.52 -11.40
C TYR A 24 -7.81 17.87 -10.02
N VAL A 25 -8.48 16.75 -9.76
CA VAL A 25 -8.37 15.98 -8.51
C VAL A 25 -7.51 14.74 -8.69
N LEU A 26 -6.55 14.54 -7.78
CA LEU A 26 -5.70 13.34 -7.77
C LEU A 26 -6.52 12.05 -7.66
N LYS A 27 -6.10 11.03 -8.42
CA LYS A 27 -6.79 9.75 -8.54
C LYS A 27 -6.02 8.64 -7.85
N MET A 28 -6.69 7.83 -7.05
CA MET A 28 -6.23 6.53 -6.58
C MET A 28 -6.73 5.47 -7.56
N THR A 29 -5.90 4.50 -7.94
CA THR A 29 -6.39 3.33 -8.67
C THR A 29 -6.52 2.14 -7.73
N ALA A 30 -7.46 1.25 -8.02
CA ALA A 30 -7.67 0.03 -7.28
C ALA A 30 -7.91 -1.14 -8.24
N LYS A 31 -7.56 -2.34 -7.81
CA LYS A 31 -7.90 -3.57 -8.51
C LYS A 31 -8.72 -4.45 -7.58
N ARG A 32 -9.93 -4.79 -8.02
CA ARG A 32 -10.82 -5.74 -7.33
C ARG A 32 -10.45 -7.15 -7.76
N TYR A 33 -10.46 -8.10 -6.82
CA TYR A 33 -10.23 -9.52 -7.06
C TYR A 33 -11.36 -10.34 -6.44
N PHE A 34 -11.95 -11.26 -7.19
CA PHE A 34 -13.07 -12.09 -6.74
C PHE A 34 -13.22 -13.35 -7.61
N THR A 35 -14.14 -14.23 -7.21
CA THR A 35 -14.77 -15.23 -8.09
C THR A 35 -16.27 -14.98 -8.10
N ALA A 36 -16.99 -15.45 -9.11
CA ALA A 36 -18.46 -15.43 -9.10
C ALA A 36 -19.08 -15.98 -7.78
N GLU A 37 -18.55 -17.10 -7.27
CA GLU A 37 -18.96 -17.66 -5.98
C GLU A 37 -18.65 -16.72 -4.80
N SER A 38 -17.45 -16.14 -4.74
CA SER A 38 -17.07 -15.29 -3.61
C SER A 38 -17.87 -13.99 -3.61
N ALA A 39 -18.11 -13.39 -4.78
CA ALA A 39 -18.79 -12.11 -4.89
C ALA A 39 -20.25 -12.17 -4.42
N SER A 40 -20.90 -13.32 -4.58
CA SER A 40 -22.26 -13.61 -4.09
C SER A 40 -22.34 -13.96 -2.60
N ASN A 41 -21.20 -14.16 -1.92
CA ASN A 41 -21.17 -14.39 -0.48
C ASN A 41 -21.20 -13.05 0.29
N HIS A 42 -22.41 -12.53 0.54
CA HIS A 42 -22.61 -11.25 1.24
C HIS A 42 -22.19 -11.27 2.72
N GLU A 43 -22.03 -12.44 3.34
CA GLU A 43 -21.53 -12.58 4.72
C GLU A 43 -19.99 -12.51 4.80
N GLY A 44 -19.30 -12.65 3.66
CA GLY A 44 -17.85 -12.72 3.59
C GLY A 44 -17.16 -11.36 3.74
N PHE A 45 -15.86 -11.40 4.04
CA PHE A 45 -15.04 -10.22 4.22
C PHE A 45 -14.61 -9.59 2.89
N SER A 46 -14.58 -8.26 2.84
CA SER A 46 -13.85 -7.49 1.82
C SER A 46 -12.48 -7.11 2.37
N LEU A 47 -11.43 -7.64 1.76
CA LEU A 47 -10.05 -7.35 2.15
C LEU A 47 -9.54 -6.10 1.44
N LEU A 48 -8.88 -5.19 2.14
CA LEU A 48 -8.36 -3.94 1.60
C LEU A 48 -6.84 -3.87 1.78
N PHE A 49 -6.08 -3.74 0.70
CA PHE A 49 -4.62 -3.83 0.71
C PHE A 49 -3.96 -2.50 0.30
N ALA A 50 -3.07 -1.99 1.17
CA ALA A 50 -2.18 -0.85 0.90
C ALA A 50 -0.71 -1.30 0.86
N HIS A 51 -0.04 -1.04 -0.27
CA HIS A 51 1.36 -1.40 -0.50
C HIS A 51 2.37 -0.45 0.21
N CYS A 52 3.65 -0.78 0.14
CA CYS A 52 4.75 0.06 0.68
C CYS A 52 5.33 1.03 -0.37
N ILE A 53 6.24 1.90 0.02
CA ILE A 53 7.00 2.76 -0.92
C ILE A 53 7.72 1.88 -1.96
N GLY A 54 7.70 2.31 -3.23
CA GLY A 54 8.37 1.61 -4.33
C GLY A 54 7.67 0.35 -4.82
N SER A 55 6.43 0.12 -4.39
CA SER A 55 5.57 -1.01 -4.76
C SER A 55 4.34 -0.56 -5.56
N HIS A 56 3.40 -1.48 -5.85
CA HIS A 56 2.12 -1.20 -6.51
C HIS A 56 1.10 -2.31 -6.20
N LYS A 57 -0.18 -2.04 -6.50
CA LYS A 57 -1.33 -2.86 -6.07
C LYS A 57 -1.26 -4.34 -6.48
N GLU A 58 -0.74 -4.67 -7.66
CA GLU A 58 -0.67 -6.05 -8.14
C GLU A 58 0.35 -6.91 -7.39
N GLN A 59 1.30 -6.32 -6.64
CA GLN A 59 2.26 -7.11 -5.86
C GLN A 59 1.59 -7.94 -4.74
N TRP A 60 0.33 -7.65 -4.41
CA TRP A 60 -0.49 -8.44 -3.51
C TRP A 60 -1.07 -9.72 -4.13
N GLU A 61 -1.05 -9.87 -5.45
CA GLU A 61 -1.72 -10.98 -6.15
C GLU A 61 -1.34 -12.38 -5.63
N PRO A 62 -0.06 -12.71 -5.34
CA PRO A 62 0.29 -14.01 -4.78
C PRO A 62 -0.35 -14.26 -3.41
N ILE A 63 -0.45 -13.23 -2.56
CA ILE A 63 -1.07 -13.30 -1.24
C ILE A 63 -2.59 -13.45 -1.39
N ILE A 64 -3.22 -12.62 -2.24
CA ILE A 64 -4.66 -12.66 -2.49
C ILE A 64 -5.06 -14.06 -3.02
N ALA A 65 -4.35 -14.58 -4.01
CA ALA A 65 -4.61 -15.92 -4.56
C ALA A 65 -4.49 -17.01 -3.49
N GLN A 66 -3.49 -16.91 -2.61
CA GLN A 66 -3.28 -17.87 -1.53
C GLN A 66 -4.40 -17.80 -0.48
N VAL A 67 -4.82 -16.58 -0.08
CA VAL A 67 -5.93 -16.39 0.87
C VAL A 67 -7.22 -16.99 0.33
N PHE A 68 -7.56 -16.70 -0.93
CA PHE A 68 -8.75 -17.26 -1.58
C PHE A 68 -8.71 -18.79 -1.66
N ARG A 69 -7.53 -19.39 -1.82
CA ARG A 69 -7.35 -20.85 -1.84
C ARG A 69 -7.55 -21.46 -0.45
N LEU A 70 -6.96 -20.85 0.58
CA LEU A 70 -6.97 -21.37 1.95
C LEU A 70 -8.34 -21.26 2.65
N GLN A 71 -9.16 -20.29 2.24
CA GLN A 71 -10.46 -20.06 2.87
C GLN A 71 -11.56 -21.09 2.52
N LYS A 72 -11.36 -21.94 1.51
CA LYS A 72 -12.44 -22.78 0.93
C LYS A 72 -13.11 -23.72 1.94
N SER A 73 -12.36 -24.21 2.93
CA SER A 73 -12.88 -25.10 3.99
C SER A 73 -13.55 -24.35 5.15
N LYS A 74 -13.56 -23.02 5.14
CA LYS A 74 -14.12 -22.21 6.23
C LYS A 74 -15.63 -22.01 6.05
N ALA A 75 -16.34 -21.70 7.14
CA ALA A 75 -17.74 -21.29 7.09
C ALA A 75 -17.94 -20.00 6.28
N ARG A 76 -19.12 -19.79 5.67
CA ARG A 76 -19.41 -18.66 4.76
C ARG A 76 -19.11 -17.29 5.35
N HIS A 77 -19.49 -17.03 6.60
CA HIS A 77 -19.18 -15.78 7.30
C HIS A 77 -17.69 -15.59 7.67
N ARG A 78 -16.83 -16.59 7.46
CA ARG A 78 -15.36 -16.52 7.66
C ARG A 78 -14.59 -16.51 6.33
N ARG A 79 -15.31 -16.49 5.21
CA ARG A 79 -14.75 -16.47 3.87
C ARG A 79 -14.48 -15.05 3.40
N VAL A 80 -13.63 -14.92 2.38
CA VAL A 80 -13.39 -13.68 1.64
C VAL A 80 -14.40 -13.60 0.50
N ARG A 81 -15.12 -12.48 0.46
CA ARG A 81 -16.02 -12.09 -0.62
C ARG A 81 -15.26 -11.51 -1.80
N GLU A 82 -14.32 -10.62 -1.51
CA GLU A 82 -13.53 -9.89 -2.49
C GLU A 82 -12.27 -9.32 -1.83
N ALA A 83 -11.27 -9.00 -2.65
CA ALA A 83 -10.12 -8.22 -2.23
C ALA A 83 -9.97 -6.97 -3.11
N TRP A 84 -9.46 -5.90 -2.52
CA TRP A 84 -9.15 -4.63 -3.17
C TRP A 84 -7.70 -4.28 -2.86
N ALA A 85 -6.89 -4.06 -3.89
CA ALA A 85 -5.54 -3.53 -3.72
C ALA A 85 -5.46 -2.13 -4.33
N PHE A 86 -4.85 -1.19 -3.61
CA PHE A 86 -4.81 0.23 -3.97
C PHE A 86 -3.41 0.66 -4.40
N ASP A 87 -3.31 1.46 -5.45
CA ASP A 87 -2.11 2.26 -5.72
C ASP A 87 -2.21 3.58 -4.99
N TRP A 88 -1.15 3.96 -4.27
CA TRP A 88 -0.95 5.37 -3.87
C TRP A 88 -0.93 6.25 -5.13
N GLN A 89 -1.50 7.46 -5.05
CA GLN A 89 -1.64 8.41 -6.16
C GLN A 89 -0.37 8.69 -6.98
N ASN A 90 0.83 8.49 -6.42
CA ASN A 90 2.13 8.62 -7.11
C ASN A 90 2.83 7.28 -7.43
N HIS A 91 2.13 6.16 -7.28
CA HIS A 91 2.61 4.80 -7.56
C HIS A 91 1.74 4.11 -8.61
N GLY A 92 2.26 3.02 -9.19
CA GLY A 92 1.54 2.14 -10.12
C GLY A 92 0.80 2.90 -11.23
N ASP A 93 -0.42 2.45 -11.54
CA ASP A 93 -1.24 3.09 -12.59
C ASP A 93 -1.71 4.49 -12.19
N ALA A 94 -1.85 4.76 -10.89
CA ALA A 94 -2.27 6.07 -10.40
C ALA A 94 -1.26 7.15 -10.74
N SER A 95 0.05 6.83 -10.68
CA SER A 95 1.12 7.73 -11.10
C SER A 95 0.97 8.19 -12.55
N ILE A 96 0.62 7.26 -13.46
CA ILE A 96 0.41 7.56 -14.88
C ILE A 96 -0.78 8.50 -15.05
N LEU A 97 -1.88 8.25 -14.35
CA LEU A 97 -3.07 9.11 -14.41
C LEU A 97 -2.79 10.51 -13.86
N ASN A 98 -1.92 10.63 -12.85
CA ASN A 98 -1.64 11.88 -12.15
C ASN A 98 -0.36 12.58 -12.61
N GLN A 99 0.31 12.08 -13.65
CA GLN A 99 1.67 12.50 -14.04
C GLN A 99 1.81 14.03 -14.18
N LYS A 100 0.80 14.69 -14.75
CA LYS A 100 0.78 16.15 -14.93
C LYS A 100 0.90 16.91 -13.61
N ILE A 101 0.15 16.49 -12.58
CA ILE A 101 0.19 17.13 -11.25
C ILE A 101 1.44 16.71 -10.48
N LEU A 102 1.81 15.44 -10.55
CA LEU A 102 2.99 14.95 -9.83
C LEU A 102 4.28 15.63 -10.33
N GLY A 103 4.33 16.05 -11.59
CA GLY A 103 5.45 16.80 -12.15
C GLY A 103 5.68 18.18 -11.52
N SER A 104 4.66 18.79 -10.92
CA SER A 104 4.77 20.09 -10.22
C SER A 104 4.85 19.97 -8.70
N ARG A 105 4.65 18.77 -8.15
CA ARG A 105 4.67 18.52 -6.70
C ARG A 105 6.02 17.96 -6.24
N ARG A 106 6.49 18.39 -5.08
CA ARG A 106 7.71 17.84 -4.46
C ARG A 106 7.51 16.39 -4.01
N GLN A 107 6.38 16.10 -3.38
CA GLN A 107 6.05 14.78 -2.85
C GLN A 107 4.53 14.59 -2.84
N MET A 108 4.10 13.34 -2.77
CA MET A 108 2.74 12.98 -2.40
C MET A 108 2.76 12.53 -0.94
N ALA A 109 1.96 13.15 -0.06
CA ALA A 109 1.98 12.82 1.36
C ALA A 109 1.17 11.56 1.67
N ALA A 110 1.58 10.77 2.68
CA ALA A 110 0.85 9.56 3.04
C ALA A 110 -0.54 9.86 3.62
N HIS A 111 -0.73 11.03 4.25
CA HIS A 111 -2.04 11.49 4.72
C HIS A 111 -3.04 11.71 3.57
N GLU A 112 -2.59 12.17 2.40
CA GLU A 112 -3.47 12.34 1.23
C GLU A 112 -3.94 10.98 0.68
N TRP A 113 -3.10 9.95 0.79
CA TRP A 113 -3.51 8.58 0.48
C TRP A 113 -4.48 8.03 1.52
N ALA A 114 -4.19 8.25 2.82
CA ALA A 114 -5.05 7.83 3.93
C ALA A 114 -6.45 8.45 3.83
N ALA A 115 -6.55 9.74 3.52
CA ALA A 115 -7.82 10.43 3.29
C ALA A 115 -8.60 9.83 2.12
N THR A 116 -7.90 9.44 1.04
CA THR A 116 -8.51 8.83 -0.14
C THR A 116 -9.01 7.41 0.13
N ILE A 117 -8.26 6.62 0.91
CA ILE A 117 -8.70 5.30 1.38
C ILE A 117 -9.91 5.46 2.30
N ALA A 118 -9.89 6.40 3.24
CA ALA A 118 -11.01 6.68 4.13
C ALA A 118 -12.29 7.08 3.36
N ALA A 119 -12.15 7.83 2.26
CA ALA A 119 -13.25 8.15 1.37
C ALA A 119 -13.73 6.92 0.58
N PHE A 120 -12.83 6.08 0.07
CA PHE A 120 -13.18 4.85 -0.63
C PHE A 120 -13.99 3.90 0.28
N VAL A 121 -13.56 3.73 1.51
CA VAL A 121 -14.20 2.87 2.53
C VAL A 121 -15.61 3.37 2.91
N ARG A 122 -15.85 4.68 2.85
CA ARG A 122 -17.17 5.29 3.11
C ARG A 122 -18.04 5.41 1.86
N SER A 123 -17.53 5.03 0.69
CA SER A 123 -18.29 5.12 -0.55
C SER A 123 -19.46 4.13 -0.57
N PRO A 124 -20.51 4.36 -1.38
CA PRO A 124 -21.62 3.41 -1.55
C PRO A 124 -21.17 2.00 -1.93
N ARG A 125 -19.99 1.88 -2.55
CA ARG A 125 -19.39 0.59 -2.92
C ARG A 125 -19.00 -0.26 -1.71
N MET A 126 -18.66 0.36 -0.60
CA MET A 126 -18.13 -0.33 0.59
C MET A 126 -19.11 -0.33 1.76
N LEU A 127 -20.16 0.50 1.69
CA LEU A 127 -21.21 0.57 2.71
C LEU A 127 -21.82 -0.81 3.00
N GLY A 128 -21.94 -1.15 4.29
CA GLY A 128 -22.50 -2.42 4.77
C GLY A 128 -21.59 -3.64 4.60
N LYS A 129 -20.38 -3.50 4.06
CA LYS A 129 -19.43 -4.62 3.92
C LYS A 129 -18.62 -4.82 5.21
N ARG A 130 -18.34 -6.08 5.53
CA ARG A 130 -17.42 -6.45 6.61
C ARG A 130 -16.00 -6.37 6.08
N MET A 131 -15.24 -5.36 6.52
CA MET A 131 -13.93 -5.08 5.94
C MET A 131 -12.78 -5.53 6.83
N VAL A 132 -11.66 -5.90 6.21
CA VAL A 132 -10.38 -6.11 6.89
C VAL A 132 -9.37 -5.20 6.22
N ALA A 133 -8.67 -4.38 7.00
CA ALA A 133 -7.60 -3.52 6.50
C ALA A 133 -6.26 -4.27 6.58
N ILE A 134 -5.50 -4.27 5.49
CA ILE A 134 -4.18 -4.87 5.40
C ILE A 134 -3.20 -3.85 4.82
N GLY A 135 -2.11 -3.57 5.53
CA GLY A 135 -1.10 -2.63 5.06
C GLY A 135 0.31 -3.16 5.26
N HIS A 136 1.22 -2.86 4.32
CA HIS A 136 2.65 -3.17 4.43
C HIS A 136 3.49 -1.90 4.55
N SER A 137 4.37 -1.83 5.56
CA SER A 137 5.29 -0.70 5.78
C SER A 137 4.55 0.64 5.74
N ALA A 138 4.84 1.54 4.79
CA ALA A 138 4.11 2.81 4.65
C ALA A 138 2.59 2.61 4.54
N GLY A 139 2.12 1.59 3.81
CA GLY A 139 0.70 1.26 3.72
C GLY A 139 0.09 0.78 5.03
N ALA A 140 0.88 0.24 5.97
CA ALA A 140 0.43 -0.08 7.32
C ALA A 140 0.10 1.21 8.09
N GLY A 141 0.98 2.22 8.01
CA GLY A 141 0.74 3.56 8.53
C GLY A 141 -0.51 4.20 7.92
N THR A 142 -0.58 4.22 6.59
CA THR A 142 -1.72 4.80 5.86
C THR A 142 -3.06 4.17 6.25
N MET A 143 -3.13 2.84 6.41
CA MET A 143 -4.36 2.16 6.82
C MET A 143 -4.82 2.60 8.22
N VAL A 144 -3.89 2.74 9.16
CA VAL A 144 -4.21 3.20 10.52
C VAL A 144 -4.61 4.69 10.50
N THR A 145 -3.84 5.55 9.84
CA THR A 145 -4.15 6.98 9.71
C THR A 145 -5.49 7.23 9.00
N SER A 146 -5.95 6.31 8.13
CA SER A 146 -7.26 6.43 7.47
C SER A 146 -8.45 6.41 8.44
N LEU A 147 -8.22 6.00 9.70
CA LEU A 147 -9.21 6.00 10.77
C LEU A 147 -9.30 7.33 11.52
N LYS A 148 -8.36 8.26 11.29
CA LYS A 148 -8.31 9.56 11.96
C LYS A 148 -9.62 10.31 11.77
N GLY A 149 -10.19 10.80 12.88
CA GLY A 149 -11.47 11.51 12.91
C GLY A 149 -12.72 10.64 12.88
N LEU A 150 -12.61 9.30 12.81
CA LEU A 150 -13.76 8.40 12.98
C LEU A 150 -13.97 8.06 14.46
N SER A 151 -15.22 8.10 14.91
CA SER A 151 -15.60 7.52 16.22
C SER A 151 -15.33 6.02 16.21
N ILE A 152 -15.04 5.43 17.37
CA ILE A 152 -14.80 3.98 17.49
C ILE A 152 -15.97 3.16 16.91
N SER A 153 -17.21 3.58 17.18
CA SER A 153 -18.42 2.95 16.65
C SER A 153 -18.58 3.06 15.13
N ALA A 154 -17.87 4.00 14.49
CA ALA A 154 -17.89 4.19 13.04
C ALA A 154 -16.72 3.49 12.32
N ILE A 155 -15.83 2.79 13.05
CA ILE A 155 -14.73 2.06 12.44
C ILE A 155 -15.29 0.88 11.63
N PRO A 156 -15.02 0.81 10.32
CA PRO A 156 -15.66 -0.16 9.43
C PRO A 156 -14.92 -1.50 9.36
N TYR A 157 -13.84 -1.67 10.13
CA TYR A 157 -12.96 -2.83 10.06
C TYR A 157 -13.26 -3.85 11.16
N ALA A 158 -13.41 -5.10 10.76
CA ALA A 158 -13.50 -6.23 11.68
C ALA A 158 -12.15 -6.57 12.33
N CYS A 159 -11.05 -6.33 11.61
CA CYS A 159 -9.70 -6.33 12.15
C CYS A 159 -8.74 -5.57 11.21
N ILE A 160 -7.54 -5.27 11.72
CA ILE A 160 -6.47 -4.61 11.01
C ILE A 160 -5.23 -5.51 11.04
N VAL A 161 -4.60 -5.74 9.88
CA VAL A 161 -3.38 -6.54 9.73
C VAL A 161 -2.25 -5.64 9.22
N LEU A 162 -1.21 -5.46 10.03
CA LEU A 162 -0.09 -4.58 9.75
C LEU A 162 1.16 -5.42 9.55
N ILE A 163 1.70 -5.40 8.34
CA ILE A 163 2.86 -6.18 7.92
C ILE A 163 4.08 -5.25 7.89
N GLU A 164 5.13 -5.57 8.65
CA GLU A 164 6.33 -4.73 8.80
C GLU A 164 6.00 -3.25 9.02
N PRO A 165 5.12 -2.91 10.00
CA PRO A 165 4.68 -1.54 10.18
C PRO A 165 5.84 -0.61 10.52
N THR A 166 5.92 0.54 9.88
CA THR A 166 6.91 1.59 10.18
C THR A 166 6.39 2.59 11.22
N LEU A 167 5.57 2.13 12.15
CA LEU A 167 4.85 2.94 13.15
C LEU A 167 5.73 3.25 14.37
N ALA A 168 6.37 4.42 14.42
CA ALA A 168 7.26 4.81 15.51
C ALA A 168 6.76 6.04 16.27
N ALA A 169 6.92 6.06 17.59
CA ALA A 169 6.93 7.32 18.33
C ALA A 169 8.15 8.17 17.91
N PRO A 170 8.12 9.50 18.04
CA PRO A 170 9.18 10.37 17.55
C PRO A 170 10.58 10.00 18.05
N ASP A 171 10.73 9.73 19.35
CA ASP A 171 11.97 9.30 19.99
C ASP A 171 12.51 7.98 19.40
N MET A 172 11.63 7.00 19.21
CA MET A 172 11.95 5.70 18.60
C MET A 172 12.40 5.87 17.15
N PHE A 173 11.73 6.74 16.40
CA PHE A 173 12.12 7.03 15.02
C PHE A 173 13.50 7.67 14.96
N HIS A 174 13.75 8.70 15.77
CA HIS A 174 15.03 9.38 15.84
C HIS A 174 16.17 8.44 16.22
N HIS A 175 15.92 7.51 17.14
CA HIS A 175 16.91 6.55 17.59
C HIS A 175 17.22 5.47 16.54
N TYR A 176 16.20 4.85 15.94
CA TYR A 176 16.36 3.63 15.15
C TYR A 176 16.28 3.82 13.62
N MET A 177 15.58 4.85 13.13
CA MET A 177 15.24 4.97 11.70
C MET A 177 15.85 6.21 11.03
N ALA A 178 15.93 7.33 11.73
CA ALA A 178 16.32 8.62 11.14
C ALA A 178 17.68 8.58 10.41
N LYS A 179 18.65 7.82 10.93
CA LYS A 179 19.98 7.66 10.31
C LYS A 179 19.94 6.99 8.93
N GLY A 180 18.91 6.18 8.66
CA GLY A 180 18.75 5.48 7.38
C GLY A 180 18.08 6.32 6.29
N VAL A 181 17.34 7.38 6.66
CA VAL A 181 16.55 8.18 5.72
C VAL A 181 17.41 8.80 4.60
N PRO A 182 18.55 9.48 4.87
CA PRO A 182 19.37 10.05 3.81
C PRO A 182 19.90 9.01 2.82
N THR A 183 20.27 7.82 3.32
CA THR A 183 20.71 6.70 2.47
C THR A 183 19.57 6.17 1.61
N SER A 184 18.36 6.01 2.15
CA SER A 184 17.17 5.58 1.38
C SER A 184 16.82 6.58 0.27
N VAL A 185 16.91 7.89 0.55
CA VAL A 185 16.71 8.96 -0.44
C VAL A 185 17.77 8.86 -1.55
N ALA A 186 19.05 8.87 -1.18
CA ALA A 186 20.15 8.86 -2.15
C ALA A 186 20.15 7.61 -3.02
N THR A 187 19.99 6.43 -2.42
CA THR A 187 19.97 5.17 -3.17
C THR A 187 18.78 5.06 -4.11
N THR A 188 17.61 5.55 -3.72
CA THR A 188 16.41 5.61 -4.58
C THR A 188 16.62 6.55 -5.76
N LEU A 189 17.19 7.74 -5.54
CA LEU A 189 17.49 8.70 -6.62
C LEU A 189 18.51 8.15 -7.63
N MET A 190 19.43 7.28 -7.22
CA MET A 190 20.42 6.66 -8.12
C MET A 190 19.89 5.44 -8.89
N ARG A 191 18.66 4.99 -8.63
CA ARG A 191 18.12 3.80 -9.31
C ARG A 191 17.98 4.03 -10.80
N ARG A 192 18.32 3.00 -11.57
CA ARG A 192 17.93 2.90 -12.97
C ARG A 192 16.41 2.81 -13.03
N ASP A 193 15.81 3.66 -13.86
CA ASP A 193 14.36 3.79 -14.01
C ASP A 193 13.88 3.51 -15.44
N ARG A 194 14.78 3.15 -16.38
CA ARG A 194 14.48 2.91 -17.81
C ARG A 194 15.24 1.72 -18.39
N TRP A 195 14.58 0.94 -19.24
CA TRP A 195 15.11 -0.25 -19.92
C TRP A 195 14.58 -0.36 -21.35
N ARG A 196 15.22 -1.14 -22.22
CA ARG A 196 14.77 -1.35 -23.61
C ARG A 196 13.49 -2.18 -23.68
N SER A 197 13.29 -3.11 -22.75
CA SER A 197 12.08 -3.93 -22.65
C SER A 197 11.83 -4.38 -21.21
N ARG A 198 10.64 -4.95 -20.95
CA ARG A 198 10.28 -5.54 -19.65
C ARG A 198 11.20 -6.72 -19.30
N GLU A 199 11.61 -7.50 -20.30
CA GLU A 199 12.55 -8.63 -20.15
C GLU A 199 13.93 -8.14 -19.71
N GLU A 200 14.46 -7.08 -20.34
CA GLU A 200 15.74 -6.48 -19.91
C GLU A 200 15.64 -5.97 -18.46
N ALA A 201 14.53 -5.31 -18.12
CA ALA A 201 14.27 -4.85 -16.76
C ALA A 201 14.28 -6.02 -15.77
N HIS A 202 13.61 -7.12 -16.10
CA HIS A 202 13.58 -8.33 -15.27
C HIS A 202 14.96 -8.92 -15.04
N GLU A 203 15.75 -9.10 -16.11
CA GLU A 203 17.12 -9.61 -16.03
C GLU A 203 18.05 -8.71 -15.22
N TRP A 204 17.84 -7.39 -15.31
CA TRP A 204 18.62 -6.42 -14.57
C TRP A 204 18.27 -6.39 -13.07
N LEU A 205 16.97 -6.40 -12.74
CA LEU A 205 16.45 -6.31 -11.38
C LEU A 205 16.72 -7.60 -10.59
N LYS A 206 16.55 -8.79 -11.19
CA LYS A 206 16.73 -10.08 -10.49
C LYS A 206 18.12 -10.28 -9.89
N ARG A 207 19.13 -9.51 -10.33
CA ARG A 207 20.53 -9.59 -9.88
C ARG A 207 20.89 -8.53 -8.83
N ARG A 208 19.99 -7.59 -8.52
CA ARG A 208 20.28 -6.40 -7.71
C ARG A 208 19.38 -6.28 -6.49
N ALA A 209 19.95 -5.81 -5.39
CA ALA A 209 19.17 -5.52 -4.19
C ALA A 209 18.27 -4.28 -4.41
N PRO A 210 17.06 -4.25 -3.83
CA PRO A 210 16.47 -5.29 -2.98
C PRO A 210 15.84 -6.46 -3.76
N TRP A 211 15.55 -6.28 -5.05
CA TRP A 211 14.76 -7.18 -5.90
C TRP A 211 15.29 -8.61 -6.03
N LYS A 212 16.61 -8.82 -5.92
CA LYS A 212 17.23 -10.16 -5.97
C LYS A 212 16.74 -11.11 -4.87
N HIS A 213 16.18 -10.58 -3.79
CA HIS A 213 15.64 -11.37 -2.68
C HIS A 213 14.11 -11.52 -2.74
N TRP A 214 13.46 -10.93 -3.74
CA TRP A 214 12.00 -11.03 -3.88
C TRP A 214 11.62 -12.42 -4.40
N ASP A 215 10.42 -12.88 -4.05
CA ASP A 215 9.81 -14.05 -4.68
C ASP A 215 9.77 -13.82 -6.21
N PRO A 216 10.22 -14.79 -7.03
CA PRO A 216 10.26 -14.63 -8.49
C PRO A 216 8.92 -14.25 -9.12
N ARG A 217 7.79 -14.64 -8.50
CA ARG A 217 6.44 -14.25 -8.95
C ARG A 217 6.21 -12.77 -8.73
N VAL A 218 6.60 -12.23 -7.58
CA VAL A 218 6.46 -10.82 -7.23
C VAL A 218 7.36 -9.94 -8.10
N LEU A 219 8.58 -10.38 -8.40
CA LEU A 219 9.47 -9.66 -9.32
C LEU A 219 8.91 -9.62 -10.75
N ARG A 220 8.33 -10.72 -11.23
CA ARG A 220 7.67 -10.77 -12.54
C ARG A 220 6.49 -9.81 -12.62
N ILE A 221 5.65 -9.80 -11.57
CA ILE A 221 4.55 -8.85 -11.43
C ILE A 221 5.06 -7.41 -11.46
N PHE A 222 6.18 -7.13 -10.79
CA PHE A 222 6.78 -5.80 -10.80
C PHE A 222 7.21 -5.35 -12.20
N THR A 223 7.84 -6.23 -12.97
CA THR A 223 8.27 -5.90 -14.34
C THR A 223 7.11 -5.79 -15.32
N GLU A 224 6.01 -6.51 -15.06
CA GLU A 224 4.81 -6.45 -15.89
C GLU A 224 4.01 -5.18 -15.64
N TYR A 225 3.69 -4.91 -14.37
CA TYR A 225 2.72 -3.88 -13.98
C TYR A 225 3.37 -2.62 -13.41
N GLY A 226 4.59 -2.69 -12.88
CA GLY A 226 5.33 -1.53 -12.36
C GLY A 226 6.00 -0.68 -13.44
N LEU A 227 5.99 -1.14 -14.69
CA LEU A 227 6.61 -0.47 -15.85
C LEU A 227 5.55 0.04 -16.84
N ALA A 228 5.79 1.22 -17.43
CA ALA A 228 5.02 1.76 -18.54
C ALA A 228 5.88 1.89 -19.79
N ASP A 229 5.25 1.68 -20.95
CA ASP A 229 5.87 1.92 -22.25
C ASP A 229 6.09 3.43 -22.46
N THR A 230 7.21 3.78 -23.08
CA THR A 230 7.59 5.16 -23.36
C THR A 230 7.55 5.43 -24.87
N PRO A 231 7.38 6.69 -25.32
CA PRO A 231 7.23 7.02 -26.75
C PRO A 231 8.41 6.58 -27.63
N ASP A 232 9.60 6.41 -27.06
CA ASP A 232 10.81 5.94 -27.73
C ASP A 232 10.92 4.40 -27.81
N GLY A 233 9.82 3.68 -27.54
CA GLY A 233 9.77 2.21 -27.62
C GLY A 233 10.49 1.49 -26.47
N ARG A 234 10.80 2.21 -25.39
CA ARG A 234 11.41 1.67 -24.16
C ARG A 234 10.35 1.46 -23.08
N VAL A 235 10.79 1.03 -21.90
CA VAL A 235 9.96 0.99 -20.68
C VAL A 235 10.60 1.78 -19.55
N ALA A 236 9.76 2.38 -18.71
CA ALA A 236 10.17 3.14 -17.54
C ALA A 236 9.37 2.75 -16.29
N LEU A 237 9.92 2.98 -15.09
CA LEU A 237 9.16 2.87 -13.85
C LEU A 237 7.93 3.78 -13.90
N LYS A 238 6.75 3.26 -13.51
CA LYS A 238 5.54 4.08 -13.35
C LYS A 238 5.67 5.06 -12.18
N CYS A 239 6.27 4.61 -11.07
CA CYS A 239 6.58 5.47 -9.94
C CYS A 239 7.87 6.24 -10.25
N ASP A 240 7.79 7.58 -10.28
CA ASP A 240 8.96 8.42 -10.49
C ASP A 240 9.91 8.31 -9.30
N ARG A 241 11.21 8.08 -9.56
CA ARG A 241 12.20 7.89 -8.50
C ARG A 241 12.37 9.09 -7.58
N ARG A 242 12.08 10.32 -8.03
CA ARG A 242 12.10 11.51 -7.16
C ARG A 242 10.89 11.49 -6.24
N GLN A 243 9.70 11.17 -6.76
CA GLN A 243 8.49 10.98 -5.94
C GLN A 243 8.67 9.87 -4.90
N GLU A 244 9.23 8.71 -5.30
CA GLU A 244 9.54 7.61 -4.38
C GLU A 244 10.54 8.07 -3.29
N ALA A 245 11.63 8.74 -3.69
CA ALA A 245 12.66 9.19 -2.75
C ALA A 245 12.12 10.20 -1.74
N MET A 246 11.20 11.08 -2.14
CA MET A 246 10.62 12.09 -1.25
C MET A 246 9.54 11.54 -0.31
N ALA A 247 9.18 10.25 -0.42
CA ALA A 247 8.31 9.60 0.55
C ALA A 247 9.06 9.21 1.85
N PHE A 248 10.38 9.01 1.81
CA PHE A 248 11.16 8.60 3.00
C PHE A 248 11.27 9.69 4.10
N PRO A 249 11.39 10.98 3.77
CA PRO A 249 11.39 12.04 4.77
C PRO A 249 10.00 12.42 5.31
N ASP A 250 8.92 11.84 4.77
CA ASP A 250 7.54 12.09 5.22
C ASP A 250 7.22 11.25 6.47
N VAL A 251 7.68 11.71 7.63
CA VAL A 251 7.69 10.92 8.88
C VAL A 251 6.50 11.15 9.80
N GLU A 252 5.85 12.31 9.71
CA GLU A 252 4.65 12.64 10.49
C GLU A 252 3.52 11.59 10.38
N PRO A 253 3.23 10.99 9.20
CA PRO A 253 2.24 9.91 9.11
C PRO A 253 2.57 8.71 10.01
N HIS A 254 3.84 8.42 10.26
CA HIS A 254 4.24 7.32 11.14
C HIS A 254 3.93 7.62 12.61
N PHE A 255 4.08 8.88 13.03
CA PHE A 255 3.83 9.33 14.40
C PHE A 255 2.33 9.35 14.69
N ASP A 256 1.57 10.00 13.80
CA ASP A 256 0.10 10.03 13.83
C ASP A 256 -0.48 8.60 13.90
N ALA A 257 0.08 7.67 13.12
CA ALA A 257 -0.43 6.32 13.07
C ALA A 257 -0.17 5.52 14.38
N VAL A 258 0.83 5.88 15.20
CA VAL A 258 1.01 5.29 16.54
C VAL A 258 -0.08 5.75 17.50
N GLU A 259 -0.42 7.04 17.45
CA GLU A 259 -1.51 7.60 18.27
C GLU A 259 -2.85 6.96 17.89
N GLU A 260 -3.14 6.89 16.59
CA GLU A 260 -4.34 6.26 16.07
C GLU A 260 -4.39 4.76 16.39
N LEU A 261 -3.26 4.04 16.28
CA LEU A 261 -3.19 2.64 16.68
C LEU A 261 -3.52 2.46 18.18
N SER A 262 -2.99 3.33 19.03
CA SER A 262 -3.26 3.31 20.48
C SER A 262 -4.73 3.58 20.80
N ARG A 263 -5.37 4.45 20.01
CA ARG A 263 -6.80 4.76 20.12
C ARG A 263 -7.69 3.59 19.72
N VAL A 264 -7.39 2.91 18.61
CA VAL A 264 -8.30 1.89 18.03
C VAL A 264 -8.04 0.46 18.51
N SER A 265 -6.83 0.15 18.97
CA SER A 265 -6.41 -1.22 19.31
C SER A 265 -7.14 -1.85 20.50
N ARG A 266 -7.86 -1.06 21.31
CA ARG A 266 -8.69 -1.56 22.42
C ARG A 266 -10.00 -2.18 21.93
N ASP A 267 -10.53 -1.68 20.82
CA ASP A 267 -11.87 -2.02 20.32
C ASP A 267 -11.81 -2.82 19.01
N VAL A 268 -10.73 -2.66 18.24
CA VAL A 268 -10.53 -3.31 16.95
C VAL A 268 -9.35 -4.27 17.05
N PRO A 269 -9.52 -5.57 16.76
CA PRO A 269 -8.41 -6.51 16.74
C PRO A 269 -7.31 -6.07 15.75
N VAL A 270 -6.08 -5.96 16.25
CA VAL A 270 -4.90 -5.64 15.44
C VAL A 270 -3.91 -6.80 15.44
N HIS A 271 -3.48 -7.20 14.24
CA HIS A 271 -2.46 -8.22 14.05
C HIS A 271 -1.20 -7.57 13.48
N LEU A 272 -0.08 -7.70 14.21
CA LEU A 272 1.23 -7.26 13.73
C LEU A 272 1.99 -8.46 13.17
N VAL A 273 2.48 -8.33 11.94
CA VAL A 273 3.24 -9.38 11.25
C VAL A 273 4.64 -8.84 10.93
N TRP A 274 5.65 -9.56 11.37
CA TRP A 274 7.05 -9.22 11.14
C TRP A 274 7.76 -10.40 10.50
N ALA A 275 8.61 -10.12 9.52
CA ALA A 275 9.56 -11.06 8.96
C ALA A 275 10.64 -11.38 9.99
N THR A 276 11.02 -12.65 10.10
CA THR A 276 12.00 -13.15 11.08
C THR A 276 13.38 -12.48 10.98
N GLY A 277 13.76 -12.00 9.79
CA GLY A 277 15.00 -11.25 9.56
C GLY A 277 14.88 -9.74 9.68
N SER A 278 13.70 -9.19 10.01
CA SER A 278 13.48 -7.75 10.01
C SER A 278 14.25 -7.06 11.13
N ARG A 279 15.07 -6.07 10.75
CA ARG A 279 15.77 -5.20 11.69
C ARG A 279 14.82 -4.17 12.33
N LEU A 280 13.67 -3.89 11.72
CA LEU A 280 12.67 -2.96 12.26
C LEU A 280 12.02 -3.54 13.54
N MET A 281 11.76 -4.85 13.58
CA MET A 281 11.25 -5.53 14.78
C MET A 281 12.16 -5.31 16.01
N TYR A 282 13.48 -5.26 15.81
CA TYR A 282 14.46 -5.04 16.89
C TYR A 282 14.40 -3.64 17.49
N ALA A 283 13.84 -2.67 16.76
CA ALA A 283 13.57 -1.33 17.29
C ALA A 283 12.36 -1.32 18.22
N TYR A 284 11.31 -2.13 17.94
CA TYR A 284 10.02 -2.02 18.64
C TYR A 284 9.82 -2.95 19.83
N ILE A 285 10.52 -4.09 19.87
CA ILE A 285 10.34 -5.10 20.93
C ILE A 285 11.67 -5.26 21.69
N PRO A 286 11.77 -4.78 22.94
CA PRO A 286 12.93 -5.00 23.80
C PRO A 286 13.29 -6.48 23.87
N ARG A 287 14.58 -6.80 23.99
CA ARG A 287 15.09 -8.19 23.98
C ARG A 287 14.40 -9.13 24.99
N ALA A 288 13.80 -8.60 26.05
CA ALA A 288 13.21 -9.37 27.15
C ALA A 288 11.84 -10.02 26.85
N SER A 289 11.15 -9.62 25.76
CA SER A 289 9.81 -10.12 25.42
C SER A 289 9.79 -11.09 24.23
N ARG A 290 10.94 -11.66 23.88
CA ARG A 290 11.08 -12.67 22.83
C ARG A 290 10.99 -14.06 23.48
N ILE A 291 9.80 -14.65 23.47
CA ILE A 291 9.57 -16.08 23.78
C ILE A 291 9.45 -16.82 22.45
#